data_AF-A0A2M7YBG9-F1
#
_entry.id   AF-A0A2M7YBG9-F1
#
_cell.length_a   1.000
_cell.length_b   1.000
_cell.length_c   1.000
_cell.angle_alpha   90.00
_cell.angle_beta   90.00
_cell.angle_gamma   90.00
#
_symmetry.space_group_name_H-M   'P 1'
#
loop_
_entity.id
_entity.type
_entity.pdbx_description
1 polymer ?
#
loop_
_entity_poly.entity_id
_entity_poly.type
_entity_poly.pdbx_seq_one_letter_code
_entity_poly.pdbx_strand_id
1 'polypeptide(L)' 'MALLEIENLTVAFRTGAGPFRAVDGVSLTCDKG' A
#
# COMPACT_ATOMS: atom_id res chain seq x y z
N MET A 1 10.07 -18.39 0.20
CA MET A 1 10.64 -17.15 0.75
C MET A 1 10.14 -16.04 -0.13
N ALA A 2 9.39 -15.10 0.44
CA ALA A 2 8.81 -14.02 -0.33
C ALA A 2 9.92 -13.15 -0.94
N LEU A 3 9.76 -12.79 -2.22
CA LEU A 3 10.59 -11.80 -2.90
C LEU A 3 10.26 -10.38 -2.40
N LEU A 4 8.98 -10.14 -2.10
CA LEU A 4 8.49 -8.89 -1.55
C LEU A 4 7.43 -9.18 -0.50
N GLU A 5 7.57 -8.52 0.64
CA GLU A 5 6.62 -8.52 1.74
C GLU A 5 6.28 -7.08 2.08
N ILE A 6 4.99 -6.78 2.14
CA ILE A 6 4.43 -5.48 2.50
C ILE A 6 3.39 -5.71 3.57
N GLU A 7 3.49 -4.95 4.67
CA GLU A 7 2.53 -5.00 5.77
C GLU A 7 1.89 -3.62 5.99
N ASN A 8 0.56 -3.59 6.10
CA ASN A 8 -0.23 -2.42 6.48
C ASN A 8 0.08 -1.13 5.67
N LEU A 9 0.38 -1.27 4.38
CA LEU A 9 0.72 -0.13 3.53
C LEU A 9 -0.45 0.83 3.42
N THR A 10 -0.17 2.09 3.77
CA THR A 10 -1.11 3.19 3.64
C THR A 10 -0.45 4.31 2.85
N VAL A 11 -1.12 4.80 1.82
CA VAL A 11 -0.66 5.92 1.00
C VAL A 11 -1.79 6.93 0.89
N ALA A 12 -1.50 8.17 1.27
CA ALA A 12 -2.44 9.27 1.17
C ALA A 12 -1.78 10.51 0.57
N PHE A 13 -2.55 11.25 -0.22
CA PHE A 13 -2.11 12.52 -0.78
C PHE A 13 -3.19 13.59 -0.67
N ARG A 14 -2.76 14.85 -0.73
CA ARG A 14 -3.66 16.00 -0.69
C ARG A 14 -4.18 16.30 -2.10
N THR A 15 -5.49 16.48 -2.23
CA THR A 15 -6.14 16.94 -3.46
C THR A 15 -6.85 18.28 -3.19
N GLY A 16 -7.31 18.95 -4.25
CA GLY A 16 -8.13 20.16 -4.10
C GLY A 16 -9.45 19.94 -3.35
N ALA A 17 -9.97 18.71 -3.33
CA ALA A 17 -11.19 18.33 -2.61
C ALA A 17 -10.93 17.82 -1.17
N GLY A 18 -9.65 17.74 -0.76
CA GLY A 18 -9.26 17.20 0.55
C GLY A 18 -8.27 16.03 0.47
N PRO A 19 -7.93 15.42 1.61
CA PRO A 19 -7.06 14.25 1.66
C PRO A 19 -7.73 13.05 0.98
N PHE A 20 -6.98 12.39 0.09
CA PHE A 20 -7.39 11.15 -0.57
C PHE A 20 -6.46 10.01 -0.15
N ARG A 21 -7.04 8.92 0.32
CA ARG A 21 -6.30 7.70 0.69
C ARG A 21 -6.33 6.75 -0.50
N ALA A 22 -5.17 6.57 -1.14
CA ALA A 22 -5.01 5.76 -2.34
C ALA A 22 -4.73 4.28 -2.04
N VAL A 23 -4.06 4.02 -0.92
CA VAL A 23 -3.85 2.67 -0.40
C VAL A 23 -4.20 2.70 1.07
N ASP A 24 -4.99 1.75 1.54
CA ASP A 24 -5.49 1.71 2.91
C ASP A 24 -5.23 0.34 3.54
N GLY A 25 -4.22 0.27 4.42
CA GLY A 25 -3.93 -0.92 5.23
C GLY A 25 -3.65 -2.19 4.42
N VAL A 26 -3.06 -2.08 3.22
CA VAL A 26 -2.84 -3.24 2.34
C VAL A 26 -1.64 -4.05 2.80
N SER A 27 -1.84 -5.35 2.98
CA SER A 27 -0.77 -6.33 3.17
C SER A 27 -0.66 -7.24 1.94
N LEU A 28 0.56 -7.51 1.51
CA LEU A 28 0.90 -8.22 0.27
C LEU A 28 2.12 -9.10 0.52
N THR A 29 2.05 -10.34 0.05
CA THR A 29 3.22 -11.22 -0.08
C THR A 29 3.35 -11.64 -1.53
N CYS A 30 4.54 -11.48 -2.09
CA CYS A 30 4.86 -11.88 -3.46
C CYS A 30 6.07 -12.82 -3.43
N ASP A 31 5.88 -14.05 -3.89
CA ASP A 31 6.95 -15.03 -3.99
C ASP A 31 7.79 -14.84 -5.25
N LYS A 32 9.01 -15.37 -5.22
CA LYS A 32 9.88 -15.43 -6.39
C LYS A 32 9.34 -16.50 -7.35
N GLY A 33 9.23 -16.16 -8.64
CA GLY A 33 8.91 -17.11 -9.72
C GLY A 33 10.03 -18.10 -10.00
#